data_AF-A0A964XUH7-F1
#
_entry.id   AF-A0A964XUH7-F1
#
_cell.length_a   1.000
_cell.length_b   1.000
_cell.length_c   1.000
_cell.angle_alpha   90.00
_cell.angle_beta   90.00
_cell.angle_gamma   90.00
#
_symmetry.space_group_name_H-M   'P 1'
#
loop_
_entity.id
_entity.type
_entity.pdbx_description
1 polymer ?
#
loop_
_entity_poly.entity_id
_entity_poly.type
_entity_poly.pdbx_seq_one_letter_code
_entity_poly.pdbx_strand_id
1 'polypeptide(L)'
;MDLQIATRLFLALLGWSLLLQTAEFFRLLTLDRVGSWPIQREEVPSRPVWVRSVLDHVVQGPGYVALLTLRLGMALALLCGWVSVALAVVLFVSSVLLLFRWRGAFNGGSDFMTLVSVTGLLIAQLTGHFTDNPTLGWRAGLWYVTVYVVSSYFVSGWVKLLRPEWRNGHALTVFL
;
A
#
# COMPACT_ATOMS: atom_id res chain seq x y z
N MET A 1 -14.24 19.97 9.44
CA MET A 1 -14.66 19.03 8.38
C MET A 1 -15.48 17.93 9.04
N ASP A 2 -16.65 17.63 8.52
CA ASP A 2 -17.50 16.56 9.04
C ASP A 2 -16.90 15.17 8.75
N LEU A 3 -17.13 14.19 9.63
CA LEU A 3 -16.58 12.83 9.52
C LEU A 3 -17.08 12.14 8.25
N GLN A 4 -18.35 12.35 7.86
CA GLN A 4 -18.91 11.74 6.66
C GLN A 4 -18.20 12.25 5.41
N ILE A 5 -17.91 13.56 5.35
CA ILE A 5 -17.14 14.17 4.27
C ILE A 5 -15.71 13.62 4.26
N ALA A 6 -15.07 13.54 5.43
CA ALA A 6 -13.72 12.99 5.56
C ALA A 6 -13.64 11.56 5.03
N THR A 7 -14.59 10.71 5.41
CA THR A 7 -14.69 9.32 4.95
C THR A 7 -14.87 9.22 3.43
N ARG A 8 -15.78 10.02 2.85
CA ARG A 8 -16.00 10.03 1.39
C ARG A 8 -14.78 10.49 0.62
N LEU A 9 -14.12 11.54 1.09
CA LEU A 9 -12.89 12.04 0.47
C LEU A 9 -11.76 11.01 0.58
N PHE A 10 -11.60 10.41 1.76
CA PHE A 10 -10.61 9.35 1.96
C PHE A 10 -10.84 8.17 1.01
N LEU A 11 -12.07 7.68 0.91
CA LEU A 11 -12.43 6.59 -0.01
C LEU A 11 -12.18 6.95 -1.47
N ALA A 12 -12.57 8.16 -1.89
CA ALA A 12 -12.35 8.63 -3.26
C ALA A 12 -10.86 8.74 -3.59
N LEU A 13 -10.07 9.36 -2.71
CA LEU A 13 -8.62 9.52 -2.90
C LEU A 13 -7.90 8.17 -2.89
N LEU A 14 -8.26 7.27 -1.97
CA LEU A 14 -7.71 5.92 -1.92
C LEU A 14 -8.08 5.13 -3.19
N GLY A 15 -9.34 5.19 -3.62
CA GLY A 15 -9.82 4.54 -4.85
C GLY A 15 -9.07 5.03 -6.09
N TRP A 16 -8.89 6.35 -6.23
CA TRP A 16 -8.11 6.95 -7.33
C TRP A 16 -6.64 6.56 -7.27
N SER A 17 -6.02 6.60 -6.09
CA SER A 17 -4.63 6.17 -5.91
C SER A 17 -4.44 4.71 -6.31
N LEU A 18 -5.34 3.82 -5.88
CA LEU A 18 -5.31 2.41 -6.24
C LEU A 18 -5.49 2.20 -7.75
N LEU A 19 -6.40 2.94 -8.39
CA LEU A 19 -6.65 2.84 -9.82
C LEU A 19 -5.43 3.28 -10.64
N LEU A 20 -4.84 4.43 -10.31
CA LEU A 20 -3.65 4.95 -10.98
C LEU A 20 -2.47 4.00 -10.81
N GLN A 21 -2.18 3.58 -9.57
CA GLN A 21 -1.10 2.64 -9.28
C GLN A 21 -1.30 1.29 -9.99
N THR A 22 -2.54 0.80 -10.07
CA THR A 22 -2.84 -0.46 -10.77
C THR A 22 -2.63 -0.32 -12.28
N ALA A 23 -3.02 0.82 -12.87
CA ALA A 23 -2.76 1.11 -14.27
C ALA A 23 -1.25 1.21 -14.58
N GLU A 24 -0.47 1.83 -13.69
CA GLU A 24 0.98 1.86 -13.77
C GLU A 24 1.57 0.44 -13.71
N PHE A 25 1.08 -0.41 -12.81
CA PHE A 25 1.54 -1.80 -12.71
C PHE A 25 1.20 -2.64 -13.94
N PHE A 26 0.05 -2.40 -14.59
CA PHE A 26 -0.24 -3.00 -15.90
C PHE A 26 0.70 -2.50 -16.98
N ARG A 27 1.03 -1.20 -16.98
CA ARG A 27 2.01 -0.63 -17.93
C ARG A 27 3.40 -1.22 -17.72
N LEU A 28 3.81 -1.46 -16.49
CA LEU A 28 5.13 -2.06 -16.19
C LEU A 28 5.28 -3.48 -16.76
N LEU A 29 4.19 -4.19 -17.04
CA LEU A 29 4.24 -5.49 -17.72
C LEU A 29 4.70 -5.40 -19.18
N THR A 30 4.54 -4.24 -19.82
CA THR A 30 4.96 -4.04 -21.21
C THR A 30 6.36 -3.44 -21.32
N LEU A 31 6.94 -3.01 -20.19
CA LEU A 31 8.28 -2.44 -20.14
C LEU A 31 9.31 -3.53 -19.85
N ASP A 32 10.35 -3.58 -20.68
CA ASP A 32 11.37 -4.63 -20.57
C ASP A 32 12.17 -4.49 -19.25
N ARG A 33 12.37 -5.62 -18.57
CA ARG A 33 13.19 -5.83 -17.36
C ARG A 33 12.83 -5.04 -16.09
N VAL A 34 12.09 -3.93 -16.14
CA VAL A 34 11.76 -3.10 -14.96
C VAL A 34 11.00 -3.90 -13.90
N GLY A 35 10.07 -4.76 -14.35
CA GLY A 35 9.29 -5.64 -13.49
C GLY A 35 9.79 -7.08 -13.48
N SER A 36 11.08 -7.38 -13.65
CA SER A 36 11.55 -8.77 -13.69
C SER A 36 11.46 -9.43 -12.30
N TRP A 37 10.56 -10.41 -12.13
CA TRP A 37 10.42 -11.15 -10.87
C TRP A 37 11.69 -11.92 -10.48
N PRO A 38 12.38 -12.63 -11.39
CA PRO A 38 13.63 -13.32 -11.05
C PRO A 38 14.68 -12.42 -10.38
N ILE A 39 14.76 -11.14 -10.78
CA ILE A 39 15.67 -10.16 -10.18
C ILE A 39 15.17 -9.75 -8.79
N GLN A 40 13.90 -9.35 -8.68
CA GLN A 40 13.32 -8.88 -7.41
C GLN A 40 13.25 -9.97 -6.34
N ARG A 41 13.08 -11.23 -6.76
CA ARG A 41 13.05 -12.40 -5.88
C ARG A 41 14.32 -12.58 -5.06
N GLU A 42 15.46 -12.07 -5.53
CA GLU A 42 16.74 -12.14 -4.79
C GLU A 42 16.67 -11.40 -3.46
N GLU A 43 15.85 -10.34 -3.37
CA GLU A 43 15.65 -9.57 -2.14
C GLU A 43 14.68 -10.22 -1.14
N VAL A 44 13.86 -11.18 -1.58
CA VAL A 44 12.92 -11.89 -0.70
C VAL A 44 13.69 -12.90 0.14
N PRO A 45 13.55 -12.94 1.48
CA PRO A 45 14.25 -13.92 2.32
C PRO A 45 14.06 -15.38 1.86
N SER A 46 15.10 -16.19 1.94
CA SER A 46 15.07 -17.61 1.55
C SER A 46 14.27 -18.51 2.49
N ARG A 47 13.97 -18.01 3.70
CA ARG A 47 13.17 -18.71 4.70
C ARG A 47 12.05 -17.80 5.25
N PRO A 48 10.87 -18.37 5.51
CA PRO A 48 10.51 -19.76 5.26
C PRO A 48 10.26 -20.03 3.76
N VAL A 49 10.64 -21.23 3.28
CA VAL A 49 10.71 -21.57 1.83
C VAL A 49 9.34 -21.44 1.15
N TRP A 50 8.26 -21.73 1.88
CA TRP A 50 6.90 -21.66 1.35
C TRP A 50 6.51 -20.24 0.90
N VAL A 51 7.06 -19.19 1.54
CA VAL A 51 6.74 -17.79 1.18
C VAL A 51 7.19 -17.50 -0.25
N ARG A 52 8.42 -17.89 -0.60
CA ARG A 52 8.93 -17.73 -1.98
C ARG A 52 8.08 -18.52 -2.97
N SER A 53 7.69 -19.75 -2.64
CA SER A 53 6.85 -20.57 -3.53
C SER A 53 5.47 -19.95 -3.80
N VAL A 54 4.84 -19.36 -2.78
CA VAL A 54 3.57 -18.63 -2.92
C VAL A 54 3.76 -17.38 -3.77
N LEU A 55 4.79 -16.58 -3.48
CA LEU A 55 5.09 -15.38 -4.25
C LEU A 55 5.42 -15.72 -5.71
N ASP A 56 6.20 -16.77 -5.95
CA ASP A 56 6.49 -17.28 -7.29
C ASP A 56 5.19 -17.64 -8.05
N HIS A 57 4.09 -18.01 -7.42
CA HIS A 57 2.83 -18.22 -8.15
C HIS A 57 2.01 -16.93 -8.32
N VAL A 58 2.01 -16.07 -7.29
CA VAL A 58 1.08 -14.94 -7.18
C VAL A 58 1.62 -13.68 -7.86
N VAL A 59 2.93 -13.43 -7.82
CA VAL A 59 3.52 -12.16 -8.27
C VAL A 59 4.23 -12.23 -9.62
N GLN A 60 4.08 -13.34 -10.35
CA GLN A 60 4.55 -13.46 -11.73
C GLN A 60 3.47 -14.02 -12.68
N GLY A 61 3.64 -13.77 -13.98
CA GLY A 61 2.81 -14.36 -15.03
C GLY A 61 1.30 -14.14 -14.84
N PRO A 62 0.47 -15.18 -15.05
CA PRO A 62 -0.98 -15.07 -14.90
C PRO A 62 -1.45 -14.69 -13.49
N GLY A 63 -0.75 -15.12 -12.44
CA GLY A 63 -1.10 -14.82 -11.06
C GLY A 63 -1.02 -13.31 -10.78
N TYR A 64 0.02 -12.66 -11.30
CA TYR A 64 0.18 -11.22 -11.14
C TYR A 64 -0.90 -10.44 -11.89
N VAL A 65 -1.24 -10.86 -13.12
CA VAL A 65 -2.35 -10.25 -13.89
C VAL A 65 -3.69 -10.43 -13.17
N ALA A 66 -3.93 -11.59 -12.56
CA ALA A 66 -5.13 -11.83 -11.75
C ALA A 66 -5.16 -10.92 -10.52
N LEU A 67 -4.02 -10.77 -9.82
CA LEU A 67 -3.89 -9.87 -8.67
C LEU A 67 -4.18 -8.41 -9.04
N LEU A 68 -3.64 -7.93 -10.16
CA LEU A 68 -3.89 -6.56 -10.65
C LEU A 68 -5.35 -6.37 -11.08
N THR A 69 -5.94 -7.35 -11.77
CA THR A 69 -7.35 -7.31 -12.18
C THR A 69 -8.29 -7.29 -10.97
N LEU A 70 -8.00 -8.12 -9.96
CA LEU A 70 -8.73 -8.12 -8.69
C LEU A 70 -8.63 -6.75 -8.00
N ARG A 71 -7.43 -6.17 -7.94
CA ARG A 71 -7.19 -4.85 -7.37
C ARG A 71 -7.94 -3.75 -8.13
N LEU A 72 -7.96 -3.81 -9.46
CA LEU A 72 -8.72 -2.88 -10.31
C LEU A 72 -10.23 -2.94 -9.97
N GLY A 73 -10.79 -4.15 -9.86
CA GLY A 73 -12.19 -4.33 -9.47
C GLY A 73 -12.51 -3.74 -8.09
N MET A 74 -11.62 -3.95 -7.11
CA MET A 74 -11.78 -3.37 -5.77
C MET A 74 -11.63 -1.85 -5.75
N ALA A 75 -10.71 -1.28 -6.54
CA ALA A 75 -10.55 0.17 -6.67
C ALA A 75 -11.82 0.82 -7.26
N LEU A 76 -12.40 0.22 -8.30
CA LEU A 76 -13.66 0.67 -8.89
C LEU A 76 -14.83 0.53 -7.89
N ALA A 77 -14.89 -0.58 -7.15
CA ALA A 77 -15.90 -0.76 -6.10
C ALA A 77 -15.81 0.34 -5.03
N LEU A 78 -14.60 0.68 -4.57
CA LEU A 78 -14.38 1.80 -3.63
C LEU A 78 -14.85 3.13 -4.20
N LEU A 79 -14.55 3.42 -5.47
CA LEU A 79 -14.99 4.66 -6.14
C LEU A 79 -16.51 4.73 -6.29
N CYS A 80 -17.18 3.59 -6.45
CA CYS A 80 -18.63 3.48 -6.42
C CYS A 80 -19.22 3.52 -4.99
N GLY A 81 -18.39 3.67 -3.96
CA GLY A 81 -18.81 3.73 -2.55
C GLY A 81 -19.06 2.37 -1.89
N TRP A 82 -18.72 1.27 -2.56
CA TRP A 82 -18.87 -0.07 -2.00
C TRP A 82 -17.70 -0.37 -1.08
N VAL A 83 -18.00 -0.50 0.21
CA VAL A 83 -17.01 -0.80 1.25
C VAL A 83 -17.54 -1.90 2.15
N SER A 84 -16.71 -2.92 2.38
CA SER A 84 -17.00 -4.02 3.29
C SER A 84 -15.72 -4.51 3.96
N VAL A 85 -15.87 -5.28 5.04
CA VAL A 85 -14.75 -5.95 5.71
C VAL A 85 -13.97 -6.84 4.75
N ALA A 86 -14.69 -7.64 3.95
CA ALA A 86 -14.07 -8.53 2.97
C ALA A 86 -13.22 -7.76 1.94
N LEU A 87 -13.77 -6.66 1.40
CA LEU A 87 -13.05 -5.81 0.46
C LEU A 87 -11.79 -5.21 1.10
N ALA A 88 -11.88 -4.73 2.34
CA ALA A 88 -10.74 -4.15 3.04
C ALA A 88 -9.63 -5.19 3.31
N VAL A 89 -10.00 -6.42 3.70
CA VAL A 89 -9.06 -7.53 3.91
C VAL A 89 -8.36 -7.91 2.60
N VAL A 90 -9.11 -8.09 1.51
CA VAL A 90 -8.52 -8.46 0.22
C VAL A 90 -7.63 -7.35 -0.34
N LEU A 91 -8.01 -6.08 -0.19
CA LEU A 91 -7.14 -4.95 -0.53
C LEU A 91 -5.86 -4.92 0.30
N PHE A 92 -5.93 -5.21 1.60
CA PHE A 92 -4.76 -5.25 2.46
C PHE A 92 -3.81 -6.36 2.05
N VAL A 93 -4.31 -7.59 1.92
CA VAL A 93 -3.50 -8.76 1.53
C VAL A 93 -2.88 -8.56 0.15
N SER A 94 -3.67 -8.08 -0.84
CA SER A 94 -3.13 -7.80 -2.18
C SER A 94 -2.07 -6.70 -2.17
N SER A 95 -2.22 -5.65 -1.35
CA SER A 95 -1.22 -4.59 -1.20
C SER A 95 0.08 -5.12 -0.60
N VAL A 96 0.00 -5.99 0.42
CA VAL A 96 1.18 -6.64 1.02
C VAL A 96 1.89 -7.53 0.00
N LEU A 97 1.15 -8.33 -0.78
CA LEU A 97 1.71 -9.17 -1.84
C LEU A 97 2.44 -8.32 -2.91
N LEU A 98 1.87 -7.18 -3.29
CA LEU A 98 2.51 -6.27 -4.25
C LEU A 98 3.78 -5.60 -3.69
N LEU A 99 3.90 -5.38 -2.38
CA LEU A 99 5.13 -4.85 -1.81
C LEU A 99 6.32 -5.81 -1.97
N PHE A 100 6.11 -7.12 -1.96
CA PHE A 100 7.18 -8.09 -2.23
C PHE A 100 7.74 -7.99 -3.65
N ARG A 101 6.97 -7.43 -4.58
CA ARG A 101 7.44 -7.11 -5.94
C ARG A 101 8.46 -5.98 -5.91
N TRP A 102 8.27 -4.97 -5.06
CA TRP A 102 8.98 -3.70 -5.17
C TRP A 102 9.79 -3.38 -3.91
N ARG A 103 10.75 -4.23 -3.51
CA ARG A 103 11.66 -4.02 -2.36
C ARG A 103 10.98 -3.82 -0.97
N GLY A 104 9.72 -4.22 -0.80
CA GLY A 104 9.07 -4.28 0.51
C GLY A 104 9.02 -2.95 1.27
N ALA A 105 9.51 -2.93 2.52
CA ALA A 105 9.51 -1.76 3.40
C ALA A 105 10.52 -0.66 3.00
N PHE A 106 11.45 -0.96 2.08
CA PHE A 106 12.37 0.03 1.52
C PHE A 106 11.76 0.81 0.35
N ASN A 107 10.52 0.46 -0.03
CA ASN A 107 9.75 1.14 -1.05
C ASN A 107 9.09 2.41 -0.51
N GLY A 108 9.90 3.32 0.06
CA GLY A 108 9.49 4.54 0.76
C GLY A 108 8.72 5.59 -0.08
N GLY A 109 8.23 5.19 -1.26
CA GLY A 109 7.38 5.98 -2.14
C GLY A 109 5.88 5.75 -1.92
N SER A 110 5.10 5.96 -2.99
CA SER A 110 3.64 5.89 -3.01
C SER A 110 3.06 4.52 -2.63
N ASP A 111 3.81 3.44 -2.88
CA ASP A 111 3.37 2.07 -2.60
C ASP A 111 3.15 1.81 -1.11
N PHE A 112 4.09 2.27 -0.27
CA PHE A 112 3.95 2.13 1.18
C PHE A 112 2.83 3.02 1.72
N MET A 113 2.66 4.24 1.18
CA MET A 113 1.54 5.12 1.53
C MET A 113 0.18 4.51 1.17
N THR A 114 0.11 3.74 0.09
CA THR A 114 -1.08 2.95 -0.24
C THR A 114 -1.34 1.89 0.82
N LEU A 115 -0.31 1.15 1.28
CA LEU A 115 -0.48 0.18 2.37
C LEU A 115 -0.98 0.84 3.65
N VAL A 116 -0.42 2.01 4.03
CA VAL A 116 -0.86 2.77 5.22
C VAL A 116 -2.35 3.13 5.10
N SER A 117 -2.76 3.65 3.95
CA SER A 117 -4.16 4.04 3.72
C SER A 117 -5.09 2.82 3.74
N VAL A 118 -4.72 1.73 3.07
CA VAL A 118 -5.49 0.47 3.10
C VAL A 118 -5.54 -0.12 4.51
N THR A 119 -4.48 0.02 5.32
CA THR A 119 -4.47 -0.40 6.73
C THR A 119 -5.45 0.44 7.55
N GLY A 120 -5.51 1.76 7.32
CA GLY A 120 -6.52 2.64 7.92
C GLY A 120 -7.95 2.22 7.55
N LEU A 121 -8.19 1.86 6.28
CA LEU A 121 -9.47 1.31 5.84
C LEU A 121 -9.80 -0.01 6.55
N LEU A 122 -8.84 -0.92 6.66
CA LEU A 122 -8.99 -2.19 7.36
C LEU A 122 -9.33 -2.01 8.83
N ILE A 123 -8.61 -1.13 9.54
CA ILE A 123 -8.91 -0.76 10.93
C ILE A 123 -10.33 -0.22 11.04
N ALA A 124 -10.74 0.66 10.11
CA ALA A 124 -12.07 1.24 10.13
C ALA A 124 -13.17 0.19 9.98
N GLN A 125 -13.01 -0.73 9.03
CA GLN A 125 -14.01 -1.78 8.77
C GLN A 125 -14.05 -2.82 9.89
N LEU A 126 -12.90 -3.31 10.36
CA LEU A 126 -12.85 -4.30 11.43
C LEU A 126 -13.35 -3.74 12.76
N THR A 127 -12.91 -2.55 13.15
CA THR A 127 -13.37 -1.92 14.39
C THR A 127 -14.86 -1.63 14.31
N GLY A 128 -15.35 -1.08 13.19
CA GLY A 128 -16.77 -0.82 13.00
C GLY A 128 -17.61 -2.10 13.08
N HIS A 129 -17.11 -3.20 12.52
CA HIS A 129 -17.78 -4.49 12.54
C HIS A 129 -17.79 -5.14 13.93
N PHE A 130 -16.66 -5.20 14.63
CA PHE A 130 -16.57 -5.87 15.94
C PHE A 130 -17.19 -5.07 17.10
N THR A 131 -17.31 -3.76 16.95
CA THR A 131 -17.90 -2.89 17.99
C THR A 131 -19.33 -2.45 17.68
N ASP A 132 -19.89 -2.92 16.56
CA ASP A 132 -21.17 -2.44 15.99
C ASP A 132 -21.28 -0.91 15.93
N ASN A 133 -20.13 -0.22 15.76
CA ASN A 133 -20.02 1.22 15.78
C ASN A 133 -19.18 1.75 14.60
N PRO A 134 -19.80 1.97 13.43
CA PRO A 134 -19.11 2.46 12.24
C PRO A 134 -18.39 3.80 12.45
N THR A 135 -18.96 4.69 13.26
CA THR A 135 -18.39 6.00 13.57
C THR A 135 -17.06 5.87 14.32
N LEU A 136 -17.01 4.98 15.32
CA LEU A 136 -15.79 4.68 16.05
C LEU A 136 -14.74 4.06 15.12
N GLY A 137 -15.15 3.13 14.25
CA GLY A 137 -14.26 2.51 13.28
C GLY A 137 -13.60 3.54 12.36
N TRP A 138 -14.39 4.39 11.69
CA TRP A 138 -13.83 5.43 10.83
C TRP A 138 -12.91 6.41 11.57
N ARG A 139 -13.25 6.79 12.81
CA ARG A 139 -12.35 7.60 13.64
C ARG A 139 -11.02 6.90 13.89
N ALA A 140 -11.04 5.62 14.28
CA ALA A 140 -9.82 4.85 14.54
C ALA A 140 -8.94 4.72 13.28
N GLY A 141 -9.54 4.38 12.13
CA GLY A 141 -8.82 4.24 10.87
C GLY A 141 -8.20 5.55 10.39
N LEU A 142 -8.94 6.66 10.44
CA LEU A 142 -8.41 7.98 10.07
C LEU A 142 -7.35 8.47 11.04
N TRP A 143 -7.49 8.21 12.35
CA TRP A 143 -6.46 8.54 13.33
C TRP A 143 -5.18 7.76 13.10
N TYR A 144 -5.26 6.47 12.78
CA TYR A 144 -4.10 5.67 12.40
C TYR A 144 -3.34 6.31 11.23
N VAL A 145 -4.04 6.65 10.14
CA VAL A 145 -3.42 7.30 8.96
C VAL A 145 -2.82 8.64 9.35
N THR A 146 -3.53 9.45 10.15
CA THR A 146 -3.06 10.76 10.60
C THR A 146 -1.77 10.66 11.41
N VAL A 147 -1.74 9.80 12.43
CA VAL A 147 -0.56 9.59 13.27
C VAL A 147 0.60 9.08 12.44
N TYR A 148 0.36 8.13 11.55
CA TYR A 148 1.40 7.57 10.67
C TYR A 148 2.02 8.66 9.78
N VAL A 149 1.19 9.43 9.07
CA VAL A 149 1.64 10.48 8.15
C VAL A 149 2.41 11.57 8.90
N VAL A 150 1.83 12.12 9.96
CA VAL A 150 2.47 13.19 10.74
C VAL A 150 3.81 12.73 11.30
N SER A 151 3.86 11.52 11.87
CA SER A 151 5.10 10.98 12.43
C SER A 151 6.15 10.71 11.35
N SER A 152 5.75 10.15 10.21
CA SER A 152 6.66 9.84 9.10
C SER A 152 7.30 11.11 8.53
N TYR A 153 6.51 12.15 8.27
CA TYR A 153 7.03 13.43 7.77
C TYR A 153 7.86 14.16 8.83
N PHE A 154 7.44 14.13 10.09
CA PHE A 154 8.20 14.73 11.18
C PHE A 154 9.57 14.07 11.33
N VAL A 155 9.64 12.74 11.42
CA VAL A 155 10.90 12.00 11.55
C VAL A 155 11.78 12.19 10.32
N SER A 156 11.21 12.11 9.11
CA SER A 156 11.94 12.34 7.85
C SER A 156 12.52 13.76 7.78
N GLY A 157 11.72 14.77 8.13
CA GLY A 157 12.15 16.17 8.18
C GLY A 157 13.24 16.41 9.23
N TRP A 158 13.05 15.87 10.44
CA TRP A 158 14.00 15.97 11.55
C TRP A 158 15.38 15.41 11.17
N VAL A 159 15.42 14.21 10.60
CA VAL A 159 16.67 13.59 10.13
C VAL A 159 17.35 14.45 9.07
N LYS A 160 16.60 14.94 8.07
CA LYS A 160 17.15 15.77 6.99
C LYS A 160 17.70 17.13 7.47
N LEU A 161 17.10 17.69 8.52
CA LEU A 161 17.56 18.96 9.10
C LEU A 161 18.83 18.79 9.95
N LEU A 162 18.90 17.72 10.75
CA LEU A 162 19.98 17.54 11.73
C LEU A 162 21.21 16.80 11.20
N ARG A 163 21.08 16.03 10.12
CA ARG A 163 22.17 15.24 9.55
C ARG A 163 22.77 15.95 8.32
N PRO A 164 23.99 16.53 8.41
CA PRO A 164 24.62 17.26 7.31
C PRO A 164 24.74 16.46 6.01
N GLU A 165 24.83 15.13 6.12
CA GLU A 165 24.96 14.18 5.02
C GLU A 165 23.76 14.22 4.06
N TRP A 166 22.58 14.63 4.56
CA TRP A 166 21.39 14.82 3.71
C TRP A 166 21.41 16.14 2.95
N ARG A 167 22.11 17.16 3.46
CA ARG A 167 22.20 18.49 2.83
C ARG A 167 23.27 18.53 1.74
N ASN A 168 24.32 17.73 1.89
CA ASN A 168 25.41 17.61 0.91
C ASN A 168 25.26 16.38 -0.01
N GLY A 169 24.11 15.69 0.02
CA GLY A 169 23.79 14.55 -0.84
C GLY A 169 24.51 13.24 -0.54
N HIS A 170 25.43 13.18 0.43
CA HIS A 170 26.18 11.96 0.74
C HIS A 170 25.27 10.83 1.24
N ALA A 171 24.17 11.16 1.91
CA ALA A 171 23.19 10.18 2.37
C ALA A 171 22.53 9.39 1.22
N LEU A 172 22.49 9.93 0.00
CA LEU A 172 21.90 9.24 -1.17
C LEU A 172 22.76 8.06 -1.65
N THR A 173 24.06 8.05 -1.33
CA THR A 173 24.99 6.99 -1.76
C THR A 173 24.81 5.69 -0.99
N VAL A 174 24.19 5.73 0.20
CA VAL A 174 23.95 4.58 1.07
C VAL A 174 22.55 3.99 0.86
N PHE A 175 21.67 4.71 0.15
CA PHE A 175 20.25 4.38 0.01
C PHE A 175 19.89 3.64 -1.29
N LEU A 176 20.86 3.38 -2.18
CA LEU A 176 20.65 2.74 -3.49
C LEU A 176 21.07 1.26 -3.47
#